data_AF-A0A1Q3B3Y9-F1
#
_entry.id   AF-A0A1Q3B3Y9-F1
#
_cell.length_a   1.000
_cell.length_b   1.000
_cell.length_c   1.000
_cell.angle_alpha   90.00
_cell.angle_beta   90.00
_cell.angle_gamma   90.00
#
_symmetry.space_group_name_H-M   'P 1'
#
loop_
_entity.id
_entity.type
_entity.pdbx_description
1 polymer ?
#
loop_
_entity_poly.entity_id
_entity_poly.type
_entity_poly.pdbx_seq_one_letter_code
_entity_poly.pdbx_strand_id
1 'polypeptide(L)'
;MSPSRSISHKKLDEWMRESVVEIVNNLKEAPLLLHVYRDEKRKRTEKAVVEEEWAAMKKRWEEEGKPEGVIFVERLEEEGVEGWGVVVQGRGAECGPACYLLKTNRVGPACHFCLVRVNSFRETAKKQLEDCWLLNDS
;
A
#
# COMPACT_ATOMS: atom_id res chain seq x y z
N MET A 1 -5.12 -16.98 -25.56
CA MET A 1 -4.64 -16.18 -24.41
C MET A 1 -5.23 -14.79 -24.55
N SER A 2 -6.12 -14.36 -23.66
CA SER A 2 -6.58 -12.97 -23.65
C SER A 2 -5.39 -12.08 -23.30
N PRO A 3 -5.21 -10.92 -23.96
CA PRO A 3 -4.11 -10.01 -23.61
C PRO A 3 -4.21 -9.65 -22.13
N SER A 4 -3.09 -9.73 -21.41
CA SER A 4 -3.00 -9.22 -20.04
C SER A 4 -3.30 -7.73 -20.09
N ARG A 5 -4.45 -7.33 -19.57
CA ARG A 5 -4.82 -5.91 -19.47
C ARG A 5 -3.80 -5.25 -18.55
N SER A 6 -3.09 -4.25 -19.07
CA SER A 6 -2.17 -3.47 -18.25
C SER A 6 -2.94 -2.68 -17.20
N ILE A 7 -2.36 -2.61 -16.01
CA ILE A 7 -2.87 -1.77 -14.93
C ILE A 7 -2.32 -0.36 -15.14
N SER A 8 -3.15 0.66 -14.98
CA SER A 8 -2.73 2.07 -15.10
C SER A 8 -2.40 2.66 -13.74
N HIS A 9 -1.62 3.75 -13.69
CA HIS A 9 -1.38 4.50 -12.45
C HIS A 9 -2.68 4.93 -11.76
N LYS A 10 -3.69 5.37 -12.53
CA LYS A 10 -5.01 5.72 -11.98
C LYS A 10 -5.63 4.54 -11.24
N LYS A 11 -5.47 3.32 -11.75
CA LYS A 11 -5.99 2.11 -11.11
C LYS A 11 -5.24 1.76 -9.83
N LEU A 12 -3.91 1.99 -9.77
CA LEU A 12 -3.14 1.84 -8.54
C LEU A 12 -3.62 2.84 -7.46
N ASP A 13 -3.90 4.08 -7.85
CA ASP A 13 -4.43 5.11 -6.95
C ASP A 13 -5.82 4.74 -6.40
N GLU A 14 -6.69 4.20 -7.26
CA GLU A 14 -8.01 3.69 -6.85
C GLU A 14 -7.87 2.57 -5.82
N TRP A 15 -7.02 1.56 -6.09
CA TRP A 15 -6.78 0.47 -5.14
C TRP A 15 -6.24 0.96 -3.80
N MET A 16 -5.35 1.95 -3.81
CA MET A 16 -4.82 2.53 -2.58
C MET A 16 -5.92 3.26 -1.77
N ARG A 17 -6.73 4.09 -2.43
CA ARG A 17 -7.85 4.82 -1.79
C ARG A 17 -8.88 3.89 -1.17
N GLU A 18 -9.21 2.79 -1.85
CA GLU A 18 -10.18 1.82 -1.33
C GLU A 18 -9.64 0.97 -0.18
N SER A 19 -8.32 0.81 -0.08
CA SER A 19 -7.69 -0.12 0.88
C SER A 19 -7.14 0.59 2.12
N VAL A 20 -6.99 1.92 2.10
CA VAL A 20 -6.32 2.67 3.17
C VAL A 20 -6.96 2.49 4.55
N VAL A 21 -8.29 2.39 4.63
CA VAL A 21 -8.99 2.19 5.91
C VAL A 21 -8.69 0.81 6.49
N GLU A 22 -8.68 -0.23 5.64
CA GLU A 22 -8.29 -1.57 6.05
C GLU A 22 -6.83 -1.60 6.51
N ILE A 23 -5.93 -0.95 5.76
CA ILE A 23 -4.52 -0.84 6.12
C ILE A 23 -4.39 -0.19 7.50
N VAL A 24 -4.99 0.99 7.72
CA VAL A 24 -4.93 1.73 8.99
C VAL A 24 -5.41 0.89 10.18
N ASN A 25 -6.43 0.06 9.98
CA ASN A 25 -6.95 -0.82 11.02
C ASN A 25 -6.01 -1.98 11.37
N ASN A 26 -5.14 -2.41 10.44
CA ASN A 26 -4.25 -3.56 10.60
C ASN A 26 -2.77 -3.17 10.79
N LEU A 27 -2.41 -1.88 10.83
CA LEU A 27 -1.02 -1.41 10.96
C LEU A 27 -0.24 -2.01 12.15
N LYS A 28 -0.93 -2.39 13.23
CA LYS A 28 -0.29 -3.05 14.39
C LYS A 28 0.27 -4.44 14.08
N GLU A 29 -0.19 -5.04 12.99
CA GLU A 29 0.21 -6.37 12.53
C GLU A 29 1.09 -6.26 11.27
N ALA A 30 1.65 -5.09 10.97
CA ALA A 30 2.58 -4.92 9.88
C ALA A 30 3.90 -5.72 10.12
N PRO A 31 4.61 -6.15 9.06
CA PRO A 31 4.38 -5.86 7.64
C PRO A 31 3.09 -6.46 7.08
N LEU A 32 2.40 -5.70 6.22
CA LEU A 32 1.16 -6.14 5.56
C LEU A 32 1.42 -6.39 4.08
N LEU A 33 0.76 -7.41 3.54
CA LEU A 33 0.67 -7.63 2.10
C LEU A 33 -0.78 -7.87 1.70
N LEU A 34 -1.34 -6.92 0.97
CA LEU A 34 -2.70 -7.02 0.45
C LEU A 34 -2.66 -7.53 -0.98
N HIS A 35 -3.50 -8.52 -1.27
CA HIS A 35 -3.74 -9.05 -2.60
C HIS A 35 -5.00 -8.43 -3.19
N VAL A 36 -4.86 -7.79 -4.36
CA VAL A 36 -5.97 -7.22 -5.11
C VAL A 36 -6.27 -8.14 -6.28
N TYR A 37 -7.47 -8.74 -6.30
CA TYR A 37 -7.91 -9.62 -7.38
C TYR A 37 -8.83 -8.90 -8.36
N ARG A 38 -9.08 -9.53 -9.52
CA ARG A 38 -9.96 -9.00 -10.57
C ARG A 38 -11.39 -8.76 -10.08
N ASP A 39 -11.89 -9.67 -9.26
CA ASP A 39 -13.09 -9.41 -8.49
C ASP A 39 -12.69 -8.52 -7.31
N GLU A 40 -12.98 -7.23 -7.42
CA GLU A 40 -12.59 -6.21 -6.42
C GLU A 40 -13.19 -6.48 -5.04
N LYS A 41 -14.22 -7.33 -4.96
CA LYS A 41 -14.79 -7.82 -3.69
C LYS A 41 -13.89 -8.87 -3.02
N ARG A 42 -13.04 -9.55 -3.78
CA ARG A 42 -12.03 -10.48 -3.28
C ARG A 42 -10.75 -9.70 -3.00
N LYS A 43 -10.67 -9.10 -1.81
CA LYS A 43 -9.42 -8.62 -1.21
C LYS A 43 -8.96 -9.61 -0.15
N ARG A 44 -7.65 -9.84 -0.05
CA ARG A 44 -7.06 -10.60 1.05
C ARG A 44 -5.89 -9.82 1.62
N THR A 45 -5.83 -9.73 2.94
CA THR A 45 -4.72 -9.09 3.65
C THR A 45 -3.97 -10.16 4.42
N GLU A 46 -2.72 -10.40 4.01
CA GLU A 46 -1.76 -11.16 4.78
C GLU A 46 -1.09 -10.20 5.77
N LYS A 47 -0.93 -10.65 7.01
CA LYS A 47 -0.44 -9.84 8.13
C LYS A 47 0.80 -10.48 8.72
N ALA A 48 1.66 -9.69 9.36
CA ALA A 48 2.92 -10.12 9.93
C ALA A 48 3.75 -10.93 8.93
N VAL A 49 3.76 -10.49 7.67
CA VAL A 49 4.36 -11.24 6.56
C VAL A 49 5.86 -11.33 6.76
N VAL A 50 6.37 -12.55 6.87
CA VAL A 50 7.80 -12.86 6.97
C VAL A 50 8.31 -13.60 5.73
N GLU A 51 9.61 -13.55 5.48
CA GLU A 51 10.23 -14.09 4.26
C GLU A 51 9.91 -15.59 4.06
N GLU A 52 9.86 -16.36 5.15
CA GLU A 52 9.58 -17.79 5.15
C GLU A 52 8.19 -18.14 4.60
N GLU A 53 7.22 -17.23 4.69
CA GLU A 53 5.86 -17.43 4.20
C GLU A 53 5.71 -17.23 2.69
N TRP A 54 6.72 -16.65 2.04
CA TRP A 54 6.67 -16.30 0.62
C TRP A 54 6.52 -17.51 -0.30
N ALA A 55 7.19 -18.62 0.04
CA ALA A 55 7.09 -19.86 -0.73
C ALA A 55 5.66 -20.45 -0.69
N ALA A 56 5.05 -20.46 0.50
CA ALA A 56 3.68 -20.92 0.69
C ALA A 56 2.68 -20.01 -0.04
N MET A 57 2.92 -18.70 -0.01
CA MET A 57 2.09 -17.70 -0.70
C MET A 57 2.16 -17.84 -2.21
N LYS A 58 3.36 -17.99 -2.78
CA LYS A 58 3.54 -18.26 -4.22
C LYS A 58 2.85 -19.53 -4.66
N LYS A 59 2.98 -20.61 -3.89
CA LYS A 59 2.28 -21.88 -4.17
C LYS A 59 0.76 -21.65 -4.23
N ARG A 60 0.21 -20.90 -3.27
CA ARG A 60 -1.21 -20.56 -3.23
C ARG A 60 -1.66 -19.76 -4.44
N TRP A 61 -0.85 -18.82 -4.93
CA TRP A 61 -1.19 -18.06 -6.14
C TRP A 61 -1.25 -18.93 -7.40
N GLU A 62 -0.50 -20.02 -7.48
CA GLU A 62 -0.61 -20.99 -8.59
C GLU A 62 -1.89 -21.83 -8.47
N GLU A 63 -2.32 -22.16 -7.25
CA GLU A 63 -3.50 -22.99 -6.99
C GLU A 63 -4.83 -22.22 -7.03
N GLU A 64 -4.90 -21.06 -6.37
CA GLU A 64 -6.11 -20.25 -6.18
C GLU A 64 -6.27 -19.11 -7.20
N GLY A 65 -5.24 -18.91 -8.04
CA GLY A 65 -5.13 -17.82 -8.99
C GLY A 65 -4.28 -16.65 -8.48
N LYS A 66 -3.57 -16.01 -9.41
CA LYS A 66 -2.68 -14.86 -9.14
C LYS A 66 -3.49 -13.58 -8.93
N PRO A 67 -3.10 -12.70 -7.99
CA PRO A 67 -3.71 -11.38 -7.88
C PRO A 67 -3.43 -10.52 -9.13
N GLU A 68 -4.28 -9.53 -9.37
CA GLU A 68 -4.06 -8.46 -10.36
C GLU A 68 -3.10 -7.39 -9.82
N GLY A 69 -2.87 -7.33 -8.50
CA GLY A 69 -1.87 -6.46 -7.90
C GLY A 69 -1.65 -6.75 -6.42
N VAL A 70 -0.61 -6.14 -5.86
CA VAL A 70 -0.27 -6.22 -4.44
C VAL A 70 -0.03 -4.85 -3.84
N ILE A 71 -0.37 -4.68 -2.57
CA ILE A 71 -0.04 -3.51 -1.75
C ILE A 71 0.80 -3.99 -0.57
N PHE A 72 2.05 -3.55 -0.50
CA PHE A 72 2.93 -3.84 0.62
C PHE A 72 3.02 -2.62 1.53
N VAL A 73 2.94 -2.85 2.85
CA VAL A 73 2.98 -1.79 3.86
C VAL A 73 3.97 -2.15 4.95
N GLU A 74 4.89 -1.24 5.23
CA GLU A 74 5.92 -1.43 6.25
C GLU A 74 6.19 -0.12 6.99
N ARG A 75 6.65 -0.23 8.25
CA ARG A 75 7.01 0.93 9.07
C ARG A 75 8.26 1.59 8.49
N LEU A 76 8.31 2.92 8.48
CA LEU A 76 9.50 3.65 8.09
C LEU A 76 10.55 3.62 9.20
N GLU A 77 11.79 3.35 8.83
CA GLU A 77 12.97 3.46 9.69
C GLU A 77 13.69 4.80 9.44
N GLU A 78 12.96 5.91 9.52
CA GLU A 78 13.52 7.26 9.39
C GLU A 78 13.43 7.99 10.74
N GLU A 79 14.57 8.47 11.25
CA GLU A 79 14.62 9.17 12.53
C GLU A 79 13.66 10.36 12.55
N GLY A 80 12.79 10.41 13.55
CA GLY A 80 11.79 11.48 13.72
C GLY A 80 10.55 11.34 12.84
N VAL A 81 10.37 10.23 12.11
CA VAL A 81 9.15 9.94 11.34
C VAL A 81 8.46 8.70 11.90
N GLU A 82 7.38 8.91 12.64
CA GLU A 82 6.44 7.82 12.95
C GLU A 82 5.43 7.70 11.79
N GLY A 83 5.74 6.84 10.83
CA GLY A 83 4.96 6.67 9.60
C GLY A 83 5.20 5.33 8.92
N TRP A 84 4.56 5.17 7.76
CA TRP A 84 4.51 3.93 7.01
C TRP A 84 4.82 4.19 5.54
N GLY A 85 5.65 3.32 4.96
CA GLY A 85 5.88 3.24 3.53
C GLY A 85 4.87 2.27 2.92
N VAL A 86 4.29 2.65 1.79
CA VAL A 86 3.36 1.80 1.04
C VAL A 86 3.81 1.69 -0.40
N VAL A 87 3.87 0.47 -0.93
CA VAL A 87 4.18 0.19 -2.33
C VAL A 87 3.03 -0.56 -2.98
N VAL A 88 2.53 -0.04 -4.08
CA VAL A 88 1.42 -0.63 -4.86
C VAL A 88 1.97 -1.06 -6.22
N GLN A 89 1.81 -2.34 -6.55
CA GLN A 89 2.27 -2.92 -7.82
C GLN A 89 1.14 -3.66 -8.53
N GLY A 90 0.88 -3.27 -9.78
CA GLY A 90 -0.03 -3.97 -10.68
C GLY A 90 0.65 -5.12 -11.43
N ARG A 91 -0.13 -6.14 -11.79
CA ARG A 91 0.28 -7.24 -12.66
C ARG A 91 0.25 -6.78 -14.12
N GLY A 92 1.30 -7.10 -14.87
CA GLY A 92 1.48 -6.59 -16.23
C GLY A 92 2.10 -5.19 -16.19
N ALA A 93 3.40 -5.13 -16.43
CA ALA A 93 4.26 -4.00 -16.09
C ALA A 93 4.33 -2.92 -17.19
N GLU A 94 3.19 -2.32 -17.58
CA GLU A 94 3.26 -1.08 -18.38
C GLU A 94 3.49 0.17 -17.52
N CYS A 95 3.09 0.14 -16.24
CA CYS A 95 3.40 1.19 -15.27
C CYS A 95 4.24 0.64 -14.12
N GLY A 96 5.26 1.39 -13.69
CA GLY A 96 6.05 1.08 -12.50
C GLY A 96 5.21 1.12 -11.22
N PRO A 97 5.77 0.70 -10.07
CA PRO A 97 5.07 0.77 -8.80
C PRO A 97 4.68 2.21 -8.45
N ALA A 98 3.57 2.37 -7.73
CA ALA A 98 3.22 3.62 -7.08
C ALA A 98 3.57 3.52 -5.60
N CYS A 99 4.24 4.54 -5.07
CA CYS A 99 4.65 4.57 -3.66
C CYS A 99 3.90 5.67 -2.92
N TYR A 100 3.63 5.43 -1.64
CA TYR A 100 2.92 6.35 -0.76
C TYR A 100 3.57 6.40 0.62
N LEU A 101 3.37 7.53 1.28
CA LEU A 101 3.62 7.70 2.71
C LEU A 101 2.27 7.76 3.43
N LEU A 102 2.14 6.98 4.50
CA LEU A 102 0.97 6.97 5.34
C LEU A 102 1.39 7.37 6.75
N LYS A 103 0.75 8.41 7.28
CA LYS A 103 0.91 8.85 8.68
C LYS A 103 -0.44 8.74 9.38
N THR A 104 -0.46 8.12 10.55
CA THR A 104 -1.67 7.96 11.35
C THR A 104 -1.52 8.66 12.68
N ASN A 105 -2.56 9.34 13.14
CA ASN A 105 -2.63 9.88 14.49
C ASN A 105 -3.91 9.39 15.16
N ARG A 106 -3.80 8.94 16.41
CA ARG A 106 -4.95 8.50 17.21
C ARG A 106 -5.32 9.62 18.16
N VAL A 107 -6.52 10.17 17.98
CA VAL A 107 -7.10 11.17 18.87
C VAL A 107 -8.35 10.54 19.50
N GLY A 108 -8.17 9.92 20.67
CA GLY A 108 -9.24 9.13 21.30
C GLY A 108 -9.63 7.90 20.48
N PRO A 109 -10.93 7.58 20.33
CA PRO A 109 -11.37 6.43 19.52
C PRO A 109 -11.29 6.67 18.00
N ALA A 110 -11.07 7.92 17.56
CA ALA A 110 -10.95 8.27 16.15
C ALA A 110 -9.50 8.16 15.67
N CYS A 111 -9.30 7.55 14.51
CA CYS A 111 -8.01 7.49 13.83
C CYS A 111 -8.04 8.46 12.64
N HIS A 112 -7.26 9.55 12.72
CA HIS A 112 -7.00 10.40 11.57
C HIS A 112 -5.78 9.83 10.81
N PHE A 113 -5.81 9.89 9.49
CA PHE A 113 -4.67 9.51 8.68
C PHE A 113 -4.46 10.47 7.52
N CYS A 114 -3.19 10.63 7.13
CA CYS A 114 -2.75 11.35 5.96
C CYS A 114 -2.05 10.37 5.03
N LEU A 115 -2.49 10.33 3.77
CA LEU A 115 -1.89 9.51 2.72
C LEU A 115 -1.35 10.43 1.63
N VAL A 116 -0.06 10.30 1.34
CA VAL A 116 0.66 11.13 0.37
C VAL A 116 1.23 10.24 -0.72
N ARG A 117 0.98 10.57 -1.99
CA ARG A 117 1.61 9.88 -3.12
C ARG A 117 3.04 10.40 -3.29
N VAL A 118 4.02 9.50 -3.34
CA VAL A 118 5.43 9.83 -3.54
C VAL A 118 5.66 10.11 -5.02
N ASN A 119 6.09 11.34 -5.33
CA ASN A 119 6.43 11.75 -6.70
C ASN A 119 7.91 11.58 -7.01
N SER A 120 8.78 11.56 -5.99
CA SER A 120 10.22 11.26 -6.14
C SER A 120 10.82 10.83 -4.80
N PHE A 121 11.91 10.07 -4.85
CA PHE A 121 12.68 9.66 -3.65
C PHE A 121 13.85 10.61 -3.32
N ARG A 122 13.86 11.81 -3.91
CA ARG A 122 14.91 12.81 -3.65
C ARG A 122 14.74 13.50 -2.30
N GLU A 123 13.50 13.59 -1.82
CA GLU A 123 13.14 14.22 -0.55
C GLU A 123 12.87 13.18 0.52
N THR A 124 13.15 13.51 1.78
CA THR A 124 12.92 12.61 2.92
C THR A 124 11.42 12.39 3.16
N ALA A 125 11.05 11.29 3.83
CA ALA A 125 9.66 11.02 4.15
C ALA A 125 9.09 12.11 5.09
N LYS A 126 9.92 12.59 6.03
CA LYS A 126 9.57 13.71 6.90
C LYS A 126 9.11 14.94 6.11
N LYS A 127 9.93 15.39 5.16
CA LYS A 127 9.67 16.60 4.37
C LYS A 127 8.38 16.45 3.56
N GLN A 128 8.21 15.32 2.87
CA GLN A 128 7.02 15.06 2.07
C GLN A 128 5.73 15.03 2.92
N LEU A 129 5.80 14.54 4.15
CA LEU A 129 4.66 14.55 5.08
C LEU A 129 4.37 15.95 5.63
N GLU A 130 5.39 16.73 5.98
CA GLU A 130 5.26 18.11 6.47
C GLU A 130 4.65 19.03 5.41
N ASP A 131 5.14 18.96 4.17
CA ASP A 131 4.65 19.78 3.05
C ASP A 131 3.18 19.47 2.71
N CYS A 132 2.73 18.22 2.91
CA CYS A 132 1.32 17.86 2.71
C CYS A 132 0.39 18.35 3.82
N TRP A 133 0.90 18.58 5.03
CA TRP A 133 0.10 19.09 6.14
C TRP A 133 -0.10 20.61 6.04
N LEU A 134 0.88 21.33 5.49
CA LEU A 134 0.83 22.78 5.27
C LEU A 134 -0.15 23.22 4.17
N LEU A 135 -0.62 22.29 3.33
CA LEU A 135 -1.53 22.58 2.22
C LEU A 135 -3.03 22.42 2.56
N ASN A 136 -3.38 22.10 3.81
CA ASN A 136 -4.77 21.94 4.24
C ASN A 136 -5.38 23.18 4.94
N ASP A 137 -4.69 24.32 4.93
CA ASP A 137 -5.27 25.63 5.28
C ASP A 137 -5.51 26.43 3.99
N SER A 138 -6.67 26.25 3.36
CA SER A 138 -7.18 27.10 2.25
C SER A 138 -8.69 27.08 2.20
#